data_AF-A0A1E3QQA2-F1
#
_entry.id   AF-A0A1E3QQA2-F1
#
_cell.length_a   1.000
_cell.length_b   1.000
_cell.length_c   1.000
_cell.angle_alpha   90.00
_cell.angle_beta   90.00
_cell.angle_gamma   90.00
#
_symmetry.space_group_name_H-M   'P 1'
#
loop_
_entity.id
_entity.type
_entity.pdbx_description
1 polymer ?
#
loop_
_entity_poly.entity_id
_entity_poly.type
_entity_poly.pdbx_seq_one_letter_code
_entity_poly.pdbx_strand_id
1 'polypeptide(L)'
;MAQDLPPIGGYEPVQWKRNLPSRGFRPIVYFIGLVSLSAYGFYRVSLGIHERRELRREQRWMEWYLTPLLQAEIERDSLRRTIAYNKRVNEVMKGS
;
A
#
# COMPACT_ATOMS: atom_id res chain seq x y z
N MET A 1 -8.13 31.84 73.88
CA MET A 1 -7.73 31.46 72.50
C MET A 1 -8.19 32.57 71.58
N ALA A 2 -7.32 33.11 70.73
CA ALA A 2 -7.66 34.22 69.84
C ALA A 2 -8.60 33.72 68.72
N GLN A 3 -9.62 34.52 68.40
CA GLN A 3 -10.58 34.23 67.33
C GLN A 3 -9.95 34.54 65.98
N ASP A 4 -10.04 33.62 65.03
CA ASP A 4 -9.53 33.82 63.67
C ASP A 4 -10.50 34.68 62.86
N LEU A 5 -10.02 35.81 62.34
CA LEU A 5 -10.82 36.85 61.70
C LEU A 5 -10.23 37.16 60.32
N PRO A 6 -11.07 37.50 59.31
CA PRO A 6 -10.57 37.86 58.00
C PRO A 6 -9.77 39.18 58.06
N PRO A 7 -8.82 39.38 57.13
CA PRO A 7 -8.07 40.62 57.05
C PRO A 7 -8.99 41.82 56.77
N ILE A 8 -8.63 43.00 57.28
CA ILE A 8 -9.42 44.25 57.18
C ILE A 8 -9.74 44.63 55.72
N GLY A 9 -8.92 44.19 54.75
CA GLY A 9 -9.10 44.40 53.30
C GLY A 9 -9.73 43.24 52.54
N GLY A 10 -10.12 42.15 53.20
CA GLY A 10 -10.64 40.94 52.55
C GLY A 10 -9.58 40.12 51.80
N TYR A 11 -10.02 39.04 51.15
CA TYR A 11 -9.17 38.18 50.32
C TYR A 11 -9.22 38.60 48.86
N GLU A 12 -8.16 38.30 48.11
CA GLU A 12 -8.15 38.48 46.66
C GLU A 12 -9.24 37.64 45.98
N PRO A 13 -9.79 38.13 44.84
CA PRO A 13 -10.83 37.42 44.13
C PRO A 13 -10.27 36.14 43.50
N VAL A 14 -10.77 34.99 43.96
CA VAL A 14 -10.45 33.68 43.39
C VAL A 14 -11.21 33.48 42.09
N GLN A 15 -10.50 33.06 41.03
CA GLN A 15 -11.12 32.70 39.77
C GLN A 15 -11.89 31.37 39.92
N TRP A 16 -13.21 31.46 40.08
CA TRP A 16 -14.10 30.29 40.18
C TRP A 16 -14.65 29.82 38.83
N LYS A 17 -14.48 30.62 37.78
CA LYS A 17 -14.99 30.35 36.42
C LYS A 17 -14.02 29.50 35.61
N ARG A 18 -14.56 28.71 34.68
CA ARG A 18 -13.79 27.87 33.76
C ARG A 18 -12.88 28.73 32.85
N ASN A 19 -11.57 28.53 32.96
CA ASN A 19 -10.56 29.19 32.13
C ASN A 19 -10.02 28.23 31.04
N LEU A 20 -10.87 27.90 30.06
CA LEU A 20 -10.48 27.06 28.93
C LEU A 20 -10.38 27.91 27.66
N PRO A 21 -9.18 28.38 27.28
CA PRO A 21 -8.99 29.08 26.02
C PRO A 21 -9.12 28.09 24.86
N SER A 22 -9.92 28.45 23.84
CA SER A 22 -9.92 27.72 22.57
C SER A 22 -8.60 27.99 21.87
N ARG A 23 -7.73 26.97 21.79
CA ARG A 23 -6.42 27.04 21.15
C ARG A 23 -6.44 26.28 19.82
N GLY A 24 -5.67 26.77 18.86
CA GLY A 24 -5.50 26.14 17.55
C GLY A 24 -5.83 27.06 16.39
N PHE A 25 -5.58 26.58 15.18
CA PHE A 25 -5.95 27.31 13.96
C PHE A 25 -7.44 27.10 13.63
N ARG A 26 -7.96 27.98 12.77
CA ARG A 26 -9.32 27.80 12.24
C ARG A 26 -9.41 26.47 11.48
N PRO A 27 -10.54 25.72 11.54
CA PRO A 27 -10.68 24.41 10.90
C PRO A 27 -10.28 24.37 9.42
N ILE A 28 -10.51 25.47 8.69
CA ILE A 28 -10.16 25.59 7.28
C ILE A 28 -8.65 25.47 7.01
N VAL A 29 -7.80 25.87 7.95
CA VAL A 29 -6.34 25.77 7.81
C VAL A 29 -5.92 24.31 7.78
N TYR A 30 -6.48 23.49 8.69
CA TYR A 30 -6.26 22.05 8.70
C TYR A 30 -6.78 21.37 7.44
N PHE A 31 -7.96 21.79 6.96
CA PHE A 31 -8.53 21.24 5.73
C PHE A 31 -7.63 21.51 4.51
N ILE A 32 -7.15 22.75 4.36
CA ILE A 32 -6.22 23.10 3.27
C ILE A 32 -4.91 22.32 3.41
N GLY A 33 -4.37 22.18 4.62
CA GLY A 33 -3.19 21.38 4.88
C GLY A 33 -3.36 19.92 4.45
N LEU A 34 -4.49 19.30 4.81
CA LEU A 34 -4.79 17.93 4.43
C LEU A 34 -4.95 17.75 2.91
N VAL A 35 -5.70 18.64 2.27
CA VAL A 35 -5.97 18.57 0.82
C VAL A 35 -4.68 18.78 0.03
N SER A 36 -3.87 19.77 0.39
CA SER A 36 -2.60 20.05 -0.28
C SER A 36 -1.61 18.89 -0.14
N LEU A 37 -1.48 18.32 1.07
CA LEU A 37 -0.62 17.16 1.32
C LEU A 37 -1.08 15.94 0.51
N SER A 38 -2.38 15.67 0.50
CA SER A 38 -2.96 14.56 -0.27
C SER A 38 -2.74 14.75 -1.77
N ALA A 39 -3.01 15.95 -2.30
CA ALA A 39 -2.81 16.27 -3.71
C ALA A 39 -1.34 16.07 -4.14
N TYR A 40 -0.39 16.50 -3.31
CA TYR A 40 1.03 16.27 -3.55
C TYR A 40 1.38 14.77 -3.54
N GLY A 41 0.83 14.02 -2.59
CA GLY A 41 0.98 12.56 -2.53
C GLY A 41 0.50 11.88 -3.82
N PHE A 42 -0.69 12.23 -4.31
CA PHE A 42 -1.22 11.69 -5.56
C PHE A 42 -0.36 12.07 -6.78
N TYR A 43 0.17 13.29 -6.83
CA TYR A 43 1.09 13.69 -7.89
C TYR A 43 2.35 12.81 -7.93
N ARG A 44 2.99 12.58 -6.78
CA ARG A 44 4.20 11.73 -6.68
C ARG A 44 3.91 10.27 -7.04
N VAL A 45 2.79 9.73 -6.57
CA VAL A 45 2.35 8.37 -6.89
C VAL A 45 2.09 8.22 -8.39
N SER A 46 1.46 9.22 -9.01
CA SER A 46 1.16 9.18 -10.44
C SER A 46 2.46 9.08 -11.26
N LEU A 47 3.47 9.87 -10.91
CA LEU A 47 4.79 9.79 -11.55
C LEU A 47 5.42 8.40 -11.41
N GLY A 48 5.41 7.81 -10.22
CA GLY A 48 5.94 6.46 -10.00
C GLY A 48 5.16 5.36 -10.73
N ILE A 49 3.85 5.54 -10.94
CA ILE A 49 3.04 4.61 -11.74
C ILE A 49 3.48 4.62 -13.21
N HIS A 50 3.86 5.79 -13.76
CA HIS A 50 4.35 5.89 -15.13
C HIS A 50 5.66 5.11 -15.30
N GLU A 51 6.64 5.34 -14.43
CA GLU A 51 7.92 4.61 -14.44
C GLU A 51 7.69 3.09 -14.29
N ARG A 52 6.85 2.67 -13.35
CA ARG A 52 6.57 1.25 -13.14
C ARG A 52 5.83 0.60 -14.32
N ARG A 53 5.08 1.37 -15.12
CA ARG A 53 4.46 0.88 -16.35
C ARG A 53 5.50 0.67 -17.45
N GLU A 54 6.51 1.53 -17.53
CA GLU A 54 7.62 1.38 -18.48
C GLU A 54 8.47 0.16 -18.13
N LEU A 55 8.85 -0.01 -16.85
CA LEU A 55 9.56 -1.21 -16.40
C LEU A 55 8.77 -2.50 -16.66
N ARG A 56 7.46 -2.50 -16.37
CA ARG A 56 6.59 -3.66 -16.68
C ARG A 56 6.45 -3.90 -18.19
N ARG A 57 6.51 -2.83 -18.99
CA ARG A 57 6.53 -2.95 -20.44
C ARG A 57 7.82 -3.66 -20.83
N GLU A 58 8.99 -3.15 -20.45
CA GLU A 58 10.30 -3.76 -20.75
C GLU A 58 10.33 -5.25 -20.38
N GLN A 59 9.92 -5.60 -19.16
CA GLN A 59 9.83 -7.00 -18.73
C GLN A 59 8.95 -7.84 -19.66
N ARG A 60 7.76 -7.32 -20.02
CA ARG A 60 6.83 -8.03 -20.91
C ARG A 60 7.38 -8.20 -22.31
N TRP A 61 8.11 -7.22 -22.84
CA TRP A 61 8.78 -7.37 -24.13
C TRP A 61 9.82 -8.49 -24.06
N MET A 62 10.64 -8.54 -23.00
CA MET A 62 11.59 -9.65 -22.80
C MET A 62 10.88 -11.01 -22.77
N GLU A 63 9.77 -11.10 -22.03
CA GLU A 63 8.95 -12.31 -21.98
C GLU A 63 8.42 -12.71 -23.36
N TRP A 64 7.83 -11.77 -24.12
CA TRP A 64 7.28 -12.05 -25.45
C TRP A 64 8.31 -12.60 -26.44
N TYR A 65 9.56 -12.12 -26.38
CA TYR A 65 10.63 -12.60 -27.25
C TYR A 65 11.15 -13.99 -26.86
N LEU A 66 11.19 -14.30 -25.56
CA LEU A 66 11.74 -15.57 -25.07
C LEU A 66 10.70 -16.70 -25.07
N THR A 67 9.43 -16.38 -24.87
CA THR A 67 8.32 -17.34 -24.79
C THR A 67 8.30 -18.35 -25.94
N PRO A 68 8.41 -17.98 -27.23
CA PRO A 68 8.35 -18.97 -28.31
C PRO A 68 9.48 -20.01 -28.28
N LEU A 69 10.69 -19.61 -27.85
CA LEU A 69 11.81 -20.53 -27.72
C LEU A 69 11.56 -21.52 -26.57
N LEU A 70 11.19 -21.01 -25.39
CA LEU A 70 10.89 -21.84 -24.22
C LEU A 70 9.72 -22.80 -24.49
N GLN A 71 8.68 -22.31 -25.18
CA GLN A 71 7.53 -23.10 -25.56
C GLN A 71 7.93 -24.25 -26.50
N ALA A 72 8.78 -23.98 -27.50
CA ALA A 72 9.25 -25.01 -28.42
C ALA A 72 10.09 -26.10 -27.72
N GLU A 73 10.89 -25.74 -26.71
CA GLU A 73 11.63 -26.71 -25.90
C GLU A 73 10.69 -27.61 -25.08
N ILE A 74 9.72 -26.99 -24.40
CA ILE A 74 8.70 -27.71 -23.62
C ILE A 74 7.89 -28.67 -24.50
N GLU A 75 7.53 -28.24 -25.71
CA GLU A 75 6.78 -29.07 -26.67
C GLU A 75 7.57 -30.30 -27.11
N ARG A 76 8.88 -30.15 -27.40
CA ARG A 76 9.75 -31.29 -27.75
C ARG A 76 9.82 -32.33 -26.64
N ASP A 77 10.01 -31.89 -25.40
CA ASP A 77 10.07 -32.77 -24.25
C ASP A 77 8.73 -33.45 -23.96
N SER A 78 7.63 -32.71 -24.10
CA SER A 78 6.28 -33.24 -23.93
C SER A 78 5.98 -34.31 -24.97
N LEU A 79 6.28 -34.06 -26.25
CA LEU A 79 6.13 -35.05 -27.32
C LEU A 79 6.96 -36.31 -27.06
N ARG A 80 8.22 -36.16 -26.64
CA ARG A 80 9.09 -37.31 -26.30
C ARG A 80 8.47 -38.18 -25.21
N ARG A 81 7.93 -37.57 -24.16
CA ARG A 81 7.27 -38.30 -23.06
C ARG A 81 5.99 -39.00 -23.51
N THR A 82 5.14 -38.31 -24.28
CA THR A 82 3.89 -38.87 -24.82
C THR A 82 4.14 -40.06 -25.74
N ILE A 83 5.16 -39.99 -26.61
CA ILE A 83 5.53 -41.10 -27.49
C ILE A 83 6.03 -42.30 -26.66
N ALA A 84 6.88 -42.07 -25.66
CA ALA A 84 7.37 -43.13 -24.78
C ALA A 84 6.23 -43.79 -23.98
N TYR A 85 5.30 -42.98 -23.47
CA TYR A 85 4.11 -43.47 -22.78
C TYR A 85 3.22 -44.33 -23.69
N ASN A 86 2.90 -43.84 -24.89
CA ASN A 86 2.06 -44.59 -25.84
C ASN A 86 2.70 -45.91 -26.28
N LYS A 87 4.03 -45.94 -26.46
CA LYS A 87 4.76 -47.19 -26.75
C LYS A 87 4.59 -48.20 -25.61
N ARG A 88 4.79 -47.76 -24.36
CA ARG A 88 4.60 -48.60 -23.17
C ARG A 88 3.15 -49.11 -23.06
N VAL A 89 2.16 -48.25 -23.30
CA VAL A 89 0.73 -48.63 -23.28
C VAL A 89 0.44 -49.69 -24.34
N ASN A 90 0.94 -49.51 -25.57
CA ASN A 90 0.76 -50.47 -26.66
C ASN A 90 1.41 -51.83 -26.37
N GLU A 91 2.55 -51.87 -25.70
CA GLU A 91 3.20 -53.12 -25.27
C GLU A 91 2.35 -53.86 -24.23
N VAL A 92 1.79 -53.14 -23.25
CA VAL A 92 0.90 -53.72 -22.23
C VAL A 92 -0.39 -54.26 -22.86
N MET A 93 -1.00 -53.51 -23.79
CA MET A 93 -2.25 -53.90 -24.45
C MET A 93 -2.13 -55.11 -25.39
N LYS A 94 -0.93 -55.44 -25.87
CA LYS A 94 -0.70 -56.67 -26.66
C LYS A 94 -0.69 -57.93 -25.79
N GLY A 95 -0.51 -57.79 -24.48
CA GLY A 95 -0.48 -58.90 -23.53
C GLY A 95 -1.81 -59.17 -22.83
N SER A 96 -2.87 -58.40 -23.13
CA SER A 96 -4.25 -58.60 -22.68
C SER A 96 -5.12 -59.13 -23.81
#